data_AF-A0A434ABT1-F1
#
_entry.id   AF-A0A434ABT1-F1
#
_cell.length_a   1.000
_cell.length_b   1.000
_cell.length_c   1.000
_cell.angle_alpha   90.00
_cell.angle_beta   90.00
_cell.angle_gamma   90.00
#
_symmetry.space_group_name_H-M   'P 1'
#
loop_
_entity.id
_entity.type
_entity.pdbx_description
1 polymer ?
#
loop_
_entity_poly.entity_id
_entity_poly.type
_entity_poly.pdbx_seq_one_letter_code
_entity_poly.pdbx_strand_id
1 'polypeptide(L)'
;MKKIKIIVFYVTFLMLLNSCKKCIETQLTYSEKEWFSVYNKGETIIFKSNLGNIDTLVVIEKIETHNNKDCNYYGIGSTQPNIMSMTIKSNSCHNKPYCSGEVFISKDKSDVNYLPSFSLFGLNQKGDLQNDILKLKKMKLTTTNTWYNLVYHFEDGVNTSNGGNYYLKSFDWDKKEGLIRYDTSEGEVFELLQKIKKK
;
A
#
# COMPACT_ATOMS: atom_id res chain seq x y z
N MET A 1 -21.99 42.49 -43.90
CA MET A 1 -21.84 41.02 -43.85
C MET A 1 -20.43 40.51 -43.49
N LYS A 2 -19.33 40.99 -44.09
CA LYS A 2 -17.95 40.49 -43.76
C LYS A 2 -17.56 40.64 -42.28
N LYS A 3 -17.88 41.77 -41.64
CA LYS A 3 -17.56 42.01 -40.21
C LYS A 3 -18.28 41.04 -39.25
N ILE A 4 -19.52 40.65 -39.56
CA ILE A 4 -20.31 39.71 -38.75
C ILE A 4 -19.69 38.30 -38.82
N LYS A 5 -19.23 37.86 -40.01
CA LYS A 5 -18.56 36.56 -40.18
C LYS A 5 -17.24 36.47 -39.38
N ILE A 6 -16.49 37.56 -39.31
CA ILE A 6 -15.23 37.63 -38.53
C ILE A 6 -15.51 37.53 -37.03
N ILE A 7 -16.55 38.23 -36.54
CA ILE A 7 -16.95 38.17 -35.13
C ILE A 7 -17.43 36.77 -34.75
N VAL A 8 -18.26 36.13 -35.59
CA VAL A 8 -18.72 34.76 -35.35
C VAL A 8 -17.53 33.79 -35.33
N PHE A 9 -16.58 33.90 -36.25
CA PHE A 9 -15.37 33.07 -36.24
C PHE A 9 -14.55 33.25 -34.95
N TYR A 10 -14.34 34.49 -34.50
CA TYR A 10 -13.61 34.78 -33.25
C TYR A 10 -14.32 34.21 -32.02
N VAL A 11 -15.65 34.36 -31.93
CA VAL A 11 -16.44 33.82 -30.82
C VAL A 11 -16.39 32.29 -30.81
N THR A 12 -16.50 31.65 -31.98
CA THR A 12 -16.44 30.18 -32.09
C THR A 12 -15.03 29.66 -31.75
N PHE A 13 -13.98 30.35 -32.20
CA PHE A 13 -12.59 30.02 -31.88
C PHE A 13 -12.28 30.20 -30.39
N LEU A 14 -12.78 31.27 -29.75
CA LEU A 14 -12.65 31.48 -28.30
C LEU A 14 -13.42 30.44 -27.47
N MET A 15 -14.55 29.92 -27.95
CA MET A 15 -15.24 28.80 -27.30
C MET A 15 -14.45 27.49 -27.41
N LEU A 16 -13.76 27.25 -28.53
CA LEU A 16 -12.90 26.08 -28.71
C LEU A 16 -11.65 26.13 -27.81
N LEU A 17 -11.11 27.32 -27.54
CA LEU A 17 -9.97 27.50 -26.62
C LEU A 17 -10.34 27.30 -25.14
N ASN A 18 -11.61 27.47 -24.77
CA ASN A 18 -12.09 27.22 -23.39
C ASN A 18 -12.42 25.74 -23.12
N SER A 19 -12.26 24.85 -24.11
CA SER A 19 -12.45 23.40 -23.95
C SER A 19 -11.24 22.69 -23.31
N CYS A 20 -10.26 23.43 -22.76
CA CYS A 20 -9.20 22.84 -21.93
C CYS A 20 -9.80 22.22 -20.67
N LYS A 21 -10.19 20.94 -20.76
CA LYS A 21 -10.64 20.16 -19.62
C LYS A 21 -9.51 20.11 -18.59
N LYS A 22 -9.80 20.54 -17.37
CA LYS A 22 -8.84 20.54 -16.26
C LYS A 22 -8.60 19.10 -15.80
N CYS A 23 -7.33 18.76 -15.57
CA CYS A 23 -6.97 17.51 -14.91
C CYS A 23 -7.66 17.37 -13.56
N ILE A 24 -8.04 16.15 -13.21
CA ILE A 24 -8.54 15.83 -11.87
C ILE A 24 -7.40 15.19 -11.10
N GLU A 25 -6.76 15.98 -10.25
CA GLU A 25 -5.82 15.49 -9.24
C GLU A 25 -6.61 14.91 -8.06
N THR A 26 -6.38 13.64 -7.76
CA THR A 26 -7.01 13.00 -6.60
C THR A 26 -6.15 13.16 -5.37
N GLN A 27 -6.75 12.97 -4.18
CA GLN A 27 -6.03 13.01 -2.92
C GLN A 27 -6.44 11.83 -2.06
N LEU A 28 -5.44 11.19 -1.44
CA LEU A 28 -5.69 10.22 -0.37
C LEU A 28 -6.24 10.96 0.85
N THR A 29 -7.32 10.44 1.39
CA THR A 29 -7.94 10.85 2.65
C THR A 29 -7.05 10.50 3.83
N TYR A 30 -7.31 11.11 4.98
CA TYR A 30 -6.61 10.78 6.22
C TYR A 30 -6.69 9.28 6.58
N SER A 31 -7.87 8.66 6.41
CA SER A 31 -8.08 7.24 6.72
C SER A 31 -7.28 6.31 5.80
N GLU A 32 -7.12 6.68 4.53
CA GLU A 32 -6.30 5.96 3.56
C GLU A 32 -4.80 6.09 3.89
N LYS A 33 -4.35 7.29 4.26
CA LYS A 33 -2.96 7.55 4.68
C LYS A 33 -2.60 6.88 6.01
N GLU A 34 -3.57 6.65 6.89
CA GLU A 34 -3.35 6.02 8.20
C GLU A 34 -2.67 4.65 8.08
N TRP A 35 -2.98 3.87 7.04
CA TRP A 35 -2.34 2.58 6.75
C TRP A 35 -0.82 2.65 6.59
N PHE A 36 -0.31 3.80 6.18
CA PHE A 36 1.12 4.05 5.97
C PHE A 36 1.74 4.81 7.14
N SER A 37 0.94 5.30 8.09
CA SER A 37 1.43 6.04 9.27
C SER A 37 2.16 5.16 10.28
N VAL A 38 2.00 3.84 10.16
CA VAL A 38 2.49 2.82 11.10
C VAL A 38 4.02 2.77 11.24
N TYR A 39 4.75 3.20 10.20
CA TYR A 39 6.22 3.22 10.20
C TYR A 39 6.78 4.48 9.54
N ASN A 40 8.02 4.81 9.91
CA ASN A 40 8.84 5.82 9.24
C ASN A 40 9.96 5.18 8.43
N LYS A 41 10.42 5.87 7.38
CA LYS A 41 11.60 5.42 6.62
C LYS A 41 12.81 5.32 7.57
N GLY A 42 13.51 4.20 7.50
CA GLY A 42 14.66 3.86 8.34
C GLY A 42 14.30 3.21 9.68
N GLU A 43 13.01 3.05 9.99
CA GLU A 43 12.57 2.35 11.19
C GLU A 43 12.85 0.84 11.08
N THR A 44 13.28 0.26 12.20
CA THR A 44 13.60 -1.16 12.32
C THR A 44 12.51 -1.88 13.09
N ILE A 45 12.01 -2.98 12.55
CA ILE A 45 10.93 -3.79 13.12
C ILE A 45 11.54 -5.13 13.53
N ILE A 46 11.42 -5.49 14.80
CA ILE A 46 12.05 -6.69 15.37
C ILE A 46 10.97 -7.70 15.70
N PHE A 47 11.17 -8.92 15.22
CA PHE A 47 10.31 -10.06 15.49
C PHE A 47 11.07 -11.12 16.28
N LYS A 48 10.34 -11.84 17.13
CA LYS A 48 10.85 -13.01 17.84
C LYS A 48 10.03 -14.22 17.43
N SER A 49 10.71 -15.33 17.14
CA SER A 49 10.02 -16.56 16.80
C SER A 49 9.64 -17.38 18.02
N ASN A 50 8.69 -18.30 17.84
CA ASN A 50 8.38 -19.37 18.79
C ASN A 50 9.57 -20.30 19.09
N LEU A 51 10.60 -20.32 18.23
CA LEU A 51 11.85 -21.06 18.43
C LEU A 51 12.95 -20.20 19.10
N GLY A 52 12.67 -18.92 19.37
CA GLY A 52 13.61 -18.00 20.00
C GLY A 52 14.54 -17.26 19.04
N ASN A 53 14.40 -17.46 17.72
CA ASN A 53 15.15 -16.71 16.72
C ASN A 53 14.67 -15.26 16.65
N ILE A 54 15.56 -14.38 16.20
CA ILE A 54 15.25 -12.96 15.98
C ILE A 54 15.33 -12.69 14.48
N ASP A 55 14.28 -12.08 13.95
CA ASP A 55 14.30 -11.49 12.61
C ASP A 55 14.12 -9.98 12.70
N THR A 56 14.69 -9.28 11.72
CA THR A 56 14.70 -7.83 11.68
C THR A 56 14.33 -7.35 10.27
N LEU A 57 13.33 -6.49 10.21
CA LEU A 57 12.90 -5.81 9.00
C LEU A 57 13.26 -4.32 9.10
N VAL A 58 13.50 -3.68 7.95
CA VAL A 58 13.77 -2.25 7.86
C VAL A 58 12.87 -1.62 6.83
N VAL A 59 12.23 -0.50 7.18
CA VAL A 59 11.47 0.30 6.20
C VAL A 59 12.46 1.10 5.36
N ILE A 60 12.71 0.65 4.13
CA ILE A 60 13.73 1.26 3.27
C ILE A 60 13.18 2.44 2.45
N GLU A 61 11.87 2.46 2.22
CA GLU A 61 11.23 3.47 1.40
C GLU A 61 9.80 3.76 1.85
N LYS A 62 9.41 5.02 1.70
CA LYS A 62 8.04 5.51 1.89
C LYS A 62 7.86 6.71 0.98
N ILE A 63 6.95 6.60 0.01
CA ILE A 63 6.74 7.60 -1.03
C ILE A 63 5.26 7.96 -1.07
N GLU A 64 4.95 9.24 -1.21
CA GLU A 64 3.65 9.74 -1.68
C GLU A 64 3.92 10.59 -2.93
N THR A 65 3.22 10.32 -4.03
CA THR A 65 3.42 11.01 -5.30
C THR A 65 2.15 10.98 -6.14
N HIS A 66 2.13 11.75 -7.23
CA HIS A 66 1.09 11.68 -8.23
C HIS A 66 1.63 11.08 -9.51
N ASN A 67 0.88 10.16 -10.09
CA ASN A 67 1.10 9.72 -11.46
C ASN A 67 0.69 10.81 -12.45
N ASN A 68 1.09 10.65 -13.72
CA ASN A 68 0.79 11.61 -14.78
C ASN A 68 1.26 13.04 -14.44
N LYS A 69 2.52 13.19 -13.98
CA LYS A 69 3.12 14.50 -13.66
C LYS A 69 2.94 15.44 -14.86
N ASP A 70 2.58 16.69 -14.59
CA ASP A 70 2.24 17.73 -15.58
C ASP A 70 0.93 17.54 -16.35
N CYS A 71 0.14 16.52 -16.00
CA CYS A 71 -1.17 16.20 -16.59
C CYS A 71 -1.14 16.11 -18.13
N ASN A 72 -0.53 15.03 -18.63
CA ASN A 72 -0.68 14.64 -20.02
C ASN A 72 -2.09 14.09 -20.29
N TYR A 73 -3.05 14.99 -20.45
CA TYR A 73 -4.47 14.69 -20.64
C TYR A 73 -4.74 13.79 -21.85
N TYR A 74 -4.07 14.06 -22.97
CA TYR A 74 -4.30 13.36 -24.24
C TYR A 74 -3.49 12.07 -24.39
N GLY A 75 -2.35 11.96 -23.70
CA GLY A 75 -1.48 10.79 -23.80
C GLY A 75 -1.68 9.75 -22.68
N ILE A 76 -2.05 10.18 -21.48
CA ILE A 76 -2.22 9.28 -20.31
C ILE A 76 -3.69 9.25 -19.87
N GLY A 77 -4.31 10.42 -19.76
CA GLY A 77 -5.71 10.53 -19.37
C GLY A 77 -5.98 11.74 -18.49
N SER A 78 -7.25 11.92 -18.14
CA SER A 78 -7.76 13.11 -17.46
C SER A 78 -7.51 13.16 -15.96
N THR A 79 -6.91 12.12 -15.38
CA THR A 79 -6.70 11.98 -13.94
C THR A 79 -5.21 11.96 -13.60
N GLN A 80 -4.90 12.49 -12.42
CA GLN A 80 -3.60 12.37 -11.77
C GLN A 80 -3.80 11.62 -10.46
N PRO A 81 -3.67 10.27 -10.48
CA PRO A 81 -3.85 9.46 -9.28
C PRO A 81 -2.81 9.78 -8.22
N ASN A 82 -3.26 10.01 -6.97
CA ASN A 82 -2.38 10.01 -5.80
C ASN A 82 -2.01 8.56 -5.44
N ILE A 83 -0.72 8.32 -5.32
CA ILE A 83 -0.10 7.04 -5.04
C ILE A 83 0.72 7.15 -3.76
N MET A 84 0.56 6.17 -2.88
CA MET A 84 1.43 6.03 -1.72
C MET A 84 1.93 4.59 -1.63
N SER A 85 3.22 4.45 -1.35
CA SER A 85 3.86 3.15 -1.16
C SER A 85 4.82 3.15 0.03
N MET A 86 5.02 1.97 0.59
CA MET A 86 5.99 1.71 1.65
C MET A 86 6.65 0.36 1.42
N THR A 87 7.98 0.36 1.39
CA THR A 87 8.78 -0.84 1.14
C THR A 87 9.49 -1.26 2.42
N ILE A 88 9.26 -2.50 2.83
CA ILE A 88 9.85 -3.14 4.00
C ILE A 88 10.81 -4.21 3.50
N LYS A 89 12.05 -4.21 3.99
CA LYS A 89 13.08 -5.17 3.59
C LYS A 89 13.48 -6.04 4.77
N SER A 90 13.53 -7.36 4.58
CA SER A 90 14.10 -8.29 5.55
C SER A 90 15.63 -8.19 5.53
N ASN A 91 16.22 -8.15 6.72
CA ASN A 91 17.67 -8.19 6.89
C ASN A 91 18.22 -9.60 6.61
N SER A 92 17.49 -10.63 7.05
CA SER A 92 17.78 -12.04 6.81
C SER A 92 17.09 -12.51 5.54
N CYS A 93 17.59 -12.06 4.38
CA CYS A 93 16.95 -12.41 3.12
C CYS A 93 17.12 -13.90 2.78
N HIS A 94 16.02 -14.65 2.83
CA HIS A 94 15.97 -16.08 2.47
C HIS A 94 15.96 -16.33 0.96
N ASN A 95 15.46 -15.39 0.15
CA ASN A 95 15.42 -15.49 -1.30
C ASN A 95 15.55 -14.12 -1.97
N LYS A 96 16.62 -13.93 -2.77
CA LYS A 96 17.04 -12.62 -3.31
C LYS A 96 15.92 -11.81 -3.98
N PRO A 97 15.12 -12.37 -4.91
CA PRO A 97 13.98 -11.66 -5.51
C PRO A 97 12.86 -11.26 -4.53
N TYR A 98 12.79 -11.85 -3.33
CA TYR A 98 11.68 -11.66 -2.39
C TYR A 98 12.14 -11.18 -1.01
N CYS A 99 13.29 -10.49 -0.93
CA CYS A 99 13.76 -9.88 0.33
C CYS A 99 12.90 -8.71 0.80
N SER A 100 12.03 -8.20 -0.05
CA SER A 100 11.24 -7.00 0.19
C SER A 100 9.75 -7.29 0.11
N GLY A 101 8.98 -6.54 0.88
CA GLY A 101 7.56 -6.40 0.76
C GLY A 101 7.17 -4.95 0.51
N GLU A 102 6.03 -4.75 -0.11
CA GLU A 102 5.42 -3.47 -0.44
C GLU A 102 3.97 -3.43 0.06
N VAL A 103 3.62 -2.31 0.66
CA VAL A 103 2.22 -1.86 0.84
C VAL A 103 2.02 -0.72 -0.14
N PHE A 104 0.94 -0.75 -0.91
CA PHE A 104 0.71 0.19 -2.01
C PHE A 104 -0.76 0.61 -2.08
N ILE A 105 -1.02 1.88 -2.40
CA ILE A 105 -2.36 2.39 -2.72
C ILE A 105 -2.26 3.37 -3.88
N SER A 106 -3.23 3.31 -4.80
CA SER A 106 -3.37 4.26 -5.91
C SER A 106 -4.84 4.66 -6.04
N LYS A 107 -5.12 5.95 -5.84
CA LYS A 107 -6.47 6.48 -5.87
C LYS A 107 -6.69 7.28 -7.14
N ASP A 108 -7.55 6.81 -8.03
CA ASP A 108 -7.86 7.46 -9.31
C ASP A 108 -9.24 8.15 -9.33
N LYS A 109 -10.05 7.99 -8.27
CA LYS A 109 -11.35 8.66 -8.07
C LYS A 109 -11.42 9.33 -6.71
N SER A 110 -11.90 10.58 -6.65
CA SER A 110 -11.92 11.39 -5.42
C SER A 110 -13.04 11.00 -4.44
N ASP A 111 -14.15 10.48 -4.95
CA ASP A 111 -15.38 10.14 -4.23
C ASP A 111 -15.43 8.70 -3.72
N VAL A 112 -14.40 7.90 -4.03
CA VAL A 112 -14.29 6.50 -3.62
C VAL A 112 -13.19 6.35 -2.56
N ASN A 113 -13.44 5.55 -1.54
CA ASN A 113 -12.43 5.15 -0.56
C ASN A 113 -11.70 3.88 -1.03
N TYR A 114 -10.38 3.92 -1.01
CA TYR A 114 -9.50 2.83 -1.42
C TYR A 114 -8.90 2.15 -0.20
N LEU A 115 -8.55 0.88 -0.36
CA LEU A 115 -7.75 0.13 0.59
C LEU A 115 -6.40 -0.20 -0.04
N PRO A 116 -5.33 -0.33 0.76
CA PRO A 116 -4.04 -0.70 0.22
C PRO A 116 -4.03 -2.16 -0.26
N SER A 117 -3.18 -2.44 -1.23
CA SER A 117 -2.76 -3.78 -1.63
C SER A 117 -1.48 -4.18 -0.91
N PHE A 118 -1.35 -5.47 -0.59
CA PHE A 118 -0.20 -6.02 0.09
C PHE A 118 0.57 -7.02 -0.79
N SER A 119 1.90 -6.87 -0.82
CA SER A 119 2.82 -7.85 -1.39
C SER A 119 3.98 -8.02 -0.42
N LEU A 120 4.02 -9.06 0.40
CA LEU A 120 5.06 -9.24 1.41
C LEU A 120 5.89 -10.50 1.13
N PHE A 121 7.19 -10.32 0.89
CA PHE A 121 8.18 -11.41 0.78
C PHE A 121 7.79 -12.56 -0.17
N GLY A 122 7.16 -12.19 -1.28
CA GLY A 122 6.67 -13.13 -2.30
C GLY A 122 5.22 -13.56 -2.13
N LEU A 123 4.52 -13.16 -1.07
CA LEU A 123 3.09 -13.39 -0.87
C LEU A 123 2.29 -12.17 -1.34
N ASN A 124 1.54 -12.31 -2.43
CA ASN A 124 0.79 -11.22 -3.06
C ASN A 124 -0.70 -11.35 -2.80
N GLN A 125 -1.34 -10.28 -2.32
CA GLN A 125 -2.79 -10.24 -2.12
C GLN A 125 -3.56 -10.51 -3.42
N LYS A 126 -4.64 -11.29 -3.29
CA LYS A 126 -5.65 -11.52 -4.32
C LYS A 126 -6.92 -10.76 -3.98
N GLY A 127 -7.49 -10.09 -4.99
CA GLY A 127 -8.77 -9.39 -4.83
C GLY A 127 -8.71 -8.17 -3.91
N ASP A 128 -9.88 -7.62 -3.59
CA ASP A 128 -10.01 -6.42 -2.77
C ASP A 128 -10.11 -6.76 -1.27
N LEU A 129 -9.38 -6.00 -0.45
CA LEU A 129 -9.37 -6.08 1.00
C LEU A 129 -10.77 -5.80 1.61
N GLN A 130 -11.68 -5.14 0.88
CA GLN A 130 -13.05 -4.90 1.33
C GLN A 130 -13.78 -6.19 1.74
N ASN A 131 -13.56 -7.30 1.02
CA ASN A 131 -14.18 -8.58 1.33
C ASN A 131 -13.58 -9.24 2.59
N ASP A 132 -12.37 -8.85 2.97
CA ASP A 132 -11.65 -9.40 4.14
C ASP A 132 -11.84 -8.57 5.41
N ILE A 133 -12.36 -7.34 5.33
CA ILE A 133 -12.81 -6.56 6.50
C ILE A 133 -13.86 -7.34 7.33
N LEU A 134 -14.69 -8.16 6.66
CA LEU A 134 -15.70 -8.99 7.33
C LEU A 134 -15.10 -10.17 8.11
N LYS A 135 -13.80 -10.45 7.96
CA LYS A 135 -13.09 -11.58 8.58
C LYS A 135 -12.06 -11.14 9.61
N LEU A 136 -12.11 -9.88 10.06
CA LEU A 136 -11.19 -9.35 11.06
C LEU A 136 -11.23 -10.20 12.33
N LYS A 137 -10.05 -10.61 12.80
CA LYS A 137 -9.89 -11.43 14.00
C LYS A 137 -9.28 -10.62 15.13
N LYS A 138 -9.66 -10.97 16.36
CA LYS A 138 -8.92 -10.57 17.55
C LYS A 138 -7.74 -11.52 17.72
N MET A 139 -6.60 -10.98 18.09
CA MET A 139 -5.38 -11.75 18.29
C MET A 139 -4.62 -11.23 19.50
N LYS A 140 -3.96 -12.14 20.22
CA LYS A 140 -3.00 -11.80 21.27
C LYS A 140 -1.63 -12.30 20.86
N LEU A 141 -0.62 -11.45 20.90
CA LEU A 141 0.77 -11.88 20.71
C LEU A 141 1.26 -12.54 21.99
N THR A 142 1.87 -13.72 21.86
CA THR A 142 2.49 -14.42 22.99
C THR A 142 3.75 -13.71 23.48
N THR A 143 4.51 -13.12 22.55
CA THR A 143 5.81 -12.48 22.81
C THR A 143 5.71 -11.25 23.70
N THR A 144 4.67 -10.43 23.51
CA THR A 144 4.48 -9.15 24.22
C THR A 144 3.24 -9.13 25.11
N ASN A 145 2.44 -10.20 25.11
CA ASN A 145 1.17 -10.30 25.82
C ASN A 145 0.14 -9.22 25.41
N THR A 146 0.30 -8.62 24.22
CA THR A 146 -0.51 -7.50 23.72
C THR A 146 -1.69 -7.99 22.89
N TRP A 147 -2.86 -7.37 23.06
CA TRP A 147 -4.08 -7.65 22.30
C TRP A 147 -4.27 -6.70 21.13
N TYR A 148 -4.65 -7.26 19.99
CA TYR A 148 -5.01 -6.57 18.76
C TYR A 148 -6.44 -6.93 18.39
N ASN A 149 -7.26 -5.92 18.15
CA ASN A 149 -8.71 -6.11 17.96
C ASN A 149 -9.13 -6.22 16.49
N LEU A 150 -8.33 -5.67 15.58
CA LEU A 150 -8.66 -5.56 14.16
C LEU A 150 -7.46 -6.01 13.33
N VAL A 151 -7.31 -7.33 13.20
CA VAL A 151 -6.21 -7.96 12.47
C VAL A 151 -6.67 -8.47 11.12
N TYR A 152 -6.01 -8.00 10.06
CA TYR A 152 -6.12 -8.49 8.69
C TYR A 152 -5.20 -9.69 8.53
N HIS A 153 -5.78 -10.84 8.18
CA HIS A 153 -5.02 -12.07 7.98
C HIS A 153 -4.87 -12.36 6.49
N PHE A 154 -3.65 -12.68 6.08
CA PHE A 154 -3.29 -12.98 4.71
C PHE A 154 -2.64 -14.36 4.65
N GLU A 155 -3.19 -15.28 3.88
CA GLU A 155 -2.75 -16.68 3.82
C GLU A 155 -2.66 -17.17 2.38
N ASP A 156 -1.59 -17.93 2.08
CA ASP A 156 -1.37 -18.51 0.77
C ASP A 156 -2.52 -19.45 0.38
N GLY A 157 -2.96 -19.36 -0.87
CA GLY A 157 -4.08 -20.14 -1.38
C GLY A 157 -5.46 -19.70 -0.91
N VAL A 158 -5.57 -18.78 0.07
CA VAL A 158 -6.86 -18.25 0.58
C VAL A 158 -7.16 -16.90 -0.06
N ASN A 159 -6.46 -15.85 0.37
CA ASN A 159 -6.61 -14.47 -0.12
C ASN A 159 -5.28 -13.91 -0.64
N THR A 160 -4.26 -14.77 -0.78
CA THR A 160 -2.99 -14.42 -1.41
C THR A 160 -2.53 -15.52 -2.37
N SER A 161 -1.52 -15.22 -3.17
CA SER A 161 -0.73 -16.18 -3.94
C SER A 161 0.74 -15.99 -3.70
N ASN A 162 1.44 -17.09 -3.50
CA ASN A 162 2.89 -17.09 -3.54
C ASN A 162 3.42 -16.93 -4.97
N GLY A 163 4.34 -15.98 -5.15
CA GLY A 163 5.00 -15.66 -6.41
C GLY A 163 6.25 -16.49 -6.72
N GLY A 164 6.62 -17.48 -5.87
CA GLY A 164 7.67 -18.45 -6.19
C GLY A 164 8.68 -18.76 -5.08
N ASN A 165 8.64 -18.09 -3.92
CA ASN A 165 9.57 -18.37 -2.81
C ASN A 165 9.01 -19.40 -1.82
N TYR A 166 7.70 -19.44 -1.63
CA TYR A 166 7.01 -20.25 -0.61
C TYR A 166 7.56 -20.12 0.82
N TYR A 167 8.45 -19.17 1.12
CA TYR A 167 8.95 -18.92 2.48
C TYR A 167 7.84 -18.45 3.41
N LEU A 168 7.11 -17.41 3.02
CA LEU A 168 6.00 -16.89 3.80
C LEU A 168 4.73 -17.70 3.52
N LYS A 169 4.14 -18.28 4.56
CA LYS A 169 2.85 -18.98 4.49
C LYS A 169 1.70 -18.01 4.73
N SER A 170 1.82 -17.16 5.75
CA SER A 170 0.80 -16.17 6.10
C SER A 170 1.39 -15.00 6.85
N PHE A 171 0.66 -13.89 6.89
CA PHE A 171 0.98 -12.76 7.76
C PHE A 171 -0.28 -12.10 8.32
N ASP A 172 -0.09 -11.40 9.44
CA ASP A 172 -1.12 -10.68 10.17
C ASP A 172 -0.74 -9.20 10.25
N TRP A 173 -1.65 -8.33 9.81
CA TRP A 173 -1.48 -6.89 9.77
C TRP A 173 -2.54 -6.19 10.62
N ASP A 174 -2.12 -5.26 11.48
CA ASP A 174 -2.99 -4.34 12.19
C ASP A 174 -2.87 -2.94 11.58
N LYS A 175 -3.99 -2.22 11.42
CA LYS A 175 -3.99 -0.91 10.73
C LYS A 175 -3.08 0.11 11.43
N LYS A 176 -2.96 0.07 12.75
CA LYS A 176 -2.20 1.04 13.55
C LYS A 176 -0.80 0.54 13.88
N GLU A 177 -0.61 -0.77 13.93
CA GLU A 177 0.64 -1.38 14.37
C GLU A 177 1.43 -2.03 13.22
N GLY A 178 0.86 -2.12 12.03
CA GLY A 178 1.52 -2.67 10.85
C GLY A 178 1.59 -4.19 10.87
N LEU A 179 2.68 -4.76 10.37
CA LEU A 179 2.95 -6.20 10.45
C LEU A 179 3.19 -6.60 11.91
N ILE A 180 2.32 -7.46 12.44
CA ILE A 180 2.36 -7.89 13.86
C ILE A 180 2.76 -9.36 14.03
N ARG A 181 2.56 -10.18 13.00
CA ARG A 181 2.99 -11.58 12.98
C ARG A 181 3.16 -12.07 11.55
N TYR A 182 4.05 -13.03 11.35
CA TYR A 182 4.06 -13.84 10.16
C TYR A 182 4.48 -15.29 10.44
N ASP A 183 4.03 -16.20 9.58
CA ASP A 183 4.30 -17.63 9.66
C ASP A 183 5.08 -18.06 8.43
N THR A 184 6.14 -18.83 8.65
CA THR A 184 6.93 -19.44 7.58
C THR A 184 6.28 -20.75 7.12
N SER A 185 6.62 -21.21 5.92
CA SER A 185 6.21 -22.53 5.42
C SER A 185 6.81 -23.69 6.20
N GLU A 186 7.92 -23.47 6.88
CA GLU A 186 8.58 -24.46 7.75
C GLU A 186 7.93 -24.55 9.15
N GLY A 187 6.94 -23.69 9.44
CA GLY A 187 6.19 -23.70 10.70
C GLY A 187 6.77 -22.83 11.82
N GLU A 188 7.84 -22.09 11.54
CA GLU A 188 8.32 -21.04 12.44
C GLU A 188 7.38 -19.83 12.40
N VAL A 189 6.99 -19.34 13.58
CA VAL A 189 6.04 -18.24 13.77
C VAL A 189 6.76 -17.08 14.41
N PHE A 190 6.79 -15.94 13.74
CA PHE A 190 7.42 -14.71 14.18
C PHE A 190 6.36 -13.71 14.63
N GLU A 191 6.47 -13.24 15.87
CA GLU A 191 5.59 -12.20 16.43
C GLU A 191 6.38 -10.92 16.69
N LEU A 192 5.70 -9.78 16.52
CA LEU A 192 6.28 -8.47 16.77
C LEU A 192 6.75 -8.36 18.22
N LEU A 193 8.05 -8.07 18.38
CA LEU A 193 8.67 -7.82 19.66
C LEU A 193 8.71 -6.32 19.95
N GLN A 194 9.26 -5.53 19.04
CA GLN A 194 9.37 -4.07 19.19
C GLN A 194 9.67 -3.36 17.86
N LYS A 195 9.52 -2.04 17.86
CA LYS A 195 9.90 -1.14 16.78
C LYS A 195 10.94 -0.14 17.28
N ILE A 196 12.02 0.03 16.55
CA ILE A 196 13.09 0.99 16.87
C ILE A 196 13.04 2.11 15.85
N LYS A 197 12.65 3.30 16.31
CA LYS A 197 12.70 4.53 15.50
C LYS A 197 14.15 4.95 15.31
N LYS A 198 14.51 5.24 14.06
CA LYS A 198 15.78 5.90 13.76
C LYS A 198 15.72 7.33 14.32
N LYS A 199 16.65 7.66 15.22
CA LYS A 199 16.84 9.03 15.72
C LYS A 199 17.39 9.93 14.62
#